data_AF-A0A1C6Z544-F1
#
_entry.id   AF-A0A1C6Z544-F1
#
_cell.length_a   1.000
_cell.length_b   1.000
_cell.length_c   1.000
_cell.angle_alpha   90.00
_cell.angle_beta   90.00
_cell.angle_gamma   90.00
#
_symmetry.space_group_name_H-M   'P 1'
#
loop_
_entity.id
_entity.type
_entity.pdbx_description
1 polymer ?
#
loop_
_entity_poly.entity_id
_entity_poly.type
_entity_poly.pdbx_seq_one_letter_code
_entity_poly.pdbx_strand_id
1 'polypeptide(L)' 'MDNPTLQAPEIEECSSCGNEAPTYTKDCPHCGMEKCDQCDAGDDTSCINCEGE' A
#
# COMPACT_ATOMS: atom_id res chain seq x y z
N MET A 1 27.44 18.72 9.90
CA MET A 1 26.95 17.61 10.76
C MET A 1 25.99 16.86 9.88
N ASP A 2 26.52 16.16 8.90
CA ASP A 2 25.76 15.72 7.74
C ASP A 2 26.13 14.25 7.60
N ASN A 3 25.61 13.45 8.54
CA ASN A 3 25.74 12.01 8.50
C ASN A 3 24.80 11.55 7.39
N PRO A 4 25.30 11.07 6.23
CA PRO A 4 24.43 10.53 5.22
C PRO A 4 23.95 9.19 5.77
N THR A 5 22.82 9.20 6.46
CA THR A 5 22.08 7.98 6.75
C THR A 5 21.79 7.37 5.39
N LEU A 6 22.55 6.33 5.03
CA LEU A 6 22.13 5.34 4.05
C LEU A 6 20.77 4.86 4.55
N GLN A 7 19.70 5.48 4.06
CA GLN A 7 18.35 4.99 4.26
C GLN A 7 18.40 3.57 3.74
N ALA A 8 18.27 2.60 4.65
CA ALA A 8 17.84 1.27 4.25
C ALA A 8 16.67 1.48 3.28
N PRO A 9 16.59 0.73 2.16
CA PRO A 9 15.46 0.89 1.24
C PRO A 9 14.22 0.84 2.13
N GLU A 10 13.49 1.94 2.21
CA GLU A 10 12.34 2.04 3.11
C GLU A 10 11.39 0.99 2.56
N ILE A 11 11.35 -0.15 3.23
CA ILE A 11 10.47 -1.25 2.84
C ILE A 11 9.10 -0.68 3.14
N GLU A 12 8.44 -0.14 2.12
CA GLU A 12 7.07 0.33 2.28
C GLU A 12 6.26 -0.88 2.74
N GLU A 13 5.60 -0.75 3.88
CA GLU A 13 4.67 -1.75 4.37
C GLU A 13 3.27 -1.24 4.03
N CYS A 14 2.44 -2.06 3.41
CA CYS A 14 1.07 -1.65 3.15
C CYS A 14 0.31 -1.47 4.47
N SER A 15 -0.15 -0.26 4.74
CA SER A 15 -0.83 0.06 6.00
C SER A 15 -2.18 -0.67 6.17
N SER A 16 -2.75 -1.15 5.06
CA SER A 16 -4.04 -1.85 5.03
C SER A 16 -3.95 -3.35 5.33
N CYS A 17 -2.82 -4.01 5.04
CA CYS A 17 -2.69 -5.48 5.20
C CYS A 17 -1.38 -5.95 5.82
N GLY A 18 -0.40 -5.07 6.04
CA GLY A 18 0.93 -5.43 6.54
C GLY A 18 1.81 -6.12 5.49
N ASN A 19 1.55 -5.94 4.19
CA ASN A 19 2.42 -6.49 3.15
C ASN A 19 3.76 -5.73 3.14
N GLU A 20 4.81 -6.40 3.61
CA GLU A 20 6.18 -5.89 3.60
C GLU A 20 6.73 -5.97 2.16
N ALA A 21 7.06 -4.83 1.55
CA ALA A 21 7.52 -4.70 0.16
C ALA A 21 6.45 -4.99 -0.92
N PRO A 22 5.35 -4.21 -0.96
CA PRO A 22 4.39 -4.31 -2.05
C PRO A 22 5.02 -3.94 -3.39
N THR A 23 4.56 -4.60 -4.45
CA THR A 23 5.02 -4.30 -5.82
C THR A 23 4.57 -2.88 -6.23
N TYR A 24 3.41 -2.46 -5.73
CA TYR A 24 2.92 -1.10 -5.84
C TYR A 24 1.98 -0.78 -4.68
N THR A 25 1.87 0.50 -4.37
CA THR A 25 0.82 1.09 -3.53
C THR A 25 0.06 2.12 -4.35
N LYS A 26 -1.27 2.11 -4.27
CA LYS A 26 -2.16 3.10 -4.89
C LYS A 26 -3.33 3.41 -3.97
N ASP A 27 -3.90 4.60 -4.09
CA ASP A 27 -5.19 4.93 -3.48
C ASP A 27 -6.34 4.21 -4.20
N CYS A 28 -7.31 3.71 -3.43
CA CYS A 28 -8.53 3.15 -3.96
C CYS A 28 -9.44 4.28 -4.47
N PRO A 29 -9.87 4.27 -5.75
CA PRO A 29 -10.69 5.34 -6.30
C PRO A 29 -12.11 5.42 -5.71
N HIS A 30 -12.54 4.41 -4.93
CA HIS A 30 -13.88 4.38 -4.32
C HIS A 30 -13.88 4.91 -2.89
N CYS A 31 -12.96 4.43 -2.05
CA CYS A 31 -12.90 4.81 -0.63
C CYS A 31 -11.74 5.76 -0.28
N GLY A 32 -10.79 5.98 -1.19
CA GLY A 32 -9.60 6.81 -0.98
C GLY A 32 -8.53 6.18 -0.08
N MET A 33 -8.71 4.93 0.38
CA MET A 33 -7.75 4.21 1.23
C MET A 33 -6.60 3.65 0.40
N GLU A 34 -5.40 3.58 0.98
CA GLU A 34 -4.25 2.92 0.38
C GLU A 34 -4.53 1.42 0.17
N LYS A 35 -4.22 0.91 -1.02
CA LYS A 35 -4.17 -0.51 -1.35
C LYS A 35 -2.86 -0.86 -2.05
N CYS A 36 -2.28 -2.00 -1.67
CA CYS A 36 -1.17 -2.61 -2.41
C CYS A 36 -1.65 -3.67 -3.40
N ASP A 37 -0.70 -4.30 -4.11
CA ASP A 37 -0.97 -5.42 -5.03
C ASP A 37 -1.71 -6.61 -4.41
N GLN A 38 -1.57 -6.83 -3.10
CA GLN A 38 -2.31 -7.86 -2.35
C GLN A 38 -3.70 -7.39 -1.89
N CYS A 39 -3.88 -6.09 -1.66
CA CYS A 39 -5.16 -5.50 -1.29
C CYS A 39 -6.03 -5.19 -2.50
N ASP A 40 -5.44 -5.14 -3.69
CA ASP A 40 -6.11 -4.97 -4.97
C ASP A 40 -6.63 -6.33 -5.42
N ALA A 41 -7.96 -6.49 -5.44
CA ALA A 41 -8.58 -7.75 -5.85
C ALA A 41 -8.50 -7.99 -7.38
N GLY A 42 -7.68 -7.23 -8.11
CA GLY A 42 -7.56 -7.28 -9.56
C GLY A 42 -8.65 -6.49 -10.30
N ASP A 43 -9.48 -5.75 -9.57
CA ASP A 43 -10.45 -4.82 -10.12
C ASP A 43 -10.14 -3.42 -9.59
N ASP A 44 -10.09 -2.42 -10.47
CA ASP A 44 -9.79 -1.03 -10.10
C ASP A 44 -10.74 -0.52 -9.01
N THR A 45 -11.93 -1.10 -8.95
CA THR A 45 -13.04 -0.77 -8.05
C THR A 45 -12.95 -1.47 -6.71
N SER A 46 -12.32 -2.63 -6.64
CA SER A 46 -12.35 -3.50 -5.47
C SER A 46 -11.06 -3.36 -4.65
N CYS A 47 -11.22 -3.20 -3.34
CA CYS A 47 -10.13 -3.30 -2.38
C CYS A 47 -10.65 -3.90 -1.08
N ILE A 48 -9.76 -4.47 -0.26
CA ILE A 48 -10.13 -5.07 1.03
C ILE A 48 -10.89 -4.12 1.97
N ASN A 49 -10.68 -2.81 1.84
CA ASN A 49 -11.38 -1.79 2.62
C ASN A 49 -12.79 -1.46 2.07
N CYS A 50 -13.16 -1.93 0.88
CA CYS A 50 -14.49 -1.76 0.29
C CYS A 50 -15.41 -2.98 0.52
N GLU A 51 -14.84 -4.14 0.85
CA GLU A 51 -15.60 -5.38 1.09
C GLU A 51 -16.32 -5.32 2.45
N GLY A 52 -17.44 -4.60 2.49
CA GLY A 52 -18.22 -4.38 3.71
C GLY A 52 -19.34 -3.35 3.58
N GLU A 53 -19.38 -2.58 2.48
CA GLU A 53 -20.44 -1.60 2.17
C GLU A 53 -21.53 -2.21 1.26
#